data_AF-R8BEH5-F1
#
_entry.id   AF-R8BEH5-F1
#
_cell.length_a   1.000
_cell.length_b   1.000
_cell.length_c   1.000
_cell.angle_alpha   90.00
_cell.angle_beta   90.00
_cell.angle_gamma   90.00
#
_symmetry.space_group_name_H-M   'P 1'
#
loop_
_entity.id
_entity.type
_entity.pdbx_description
1 polymer ?
#
loop_
_entity_poly.entity_id
_entity_poly.type
_entity_poly.pdbx_seq_one_letter_code
_entity_poly.pdbx_strand_id
1 'polypeptide(L)'
;MQSFTYEFRVDDQRGTFWYHAHTSIQYTDGLYGPIIIHDPDEKVPATDDEKIVFLGDHYHTYGAVLVESYLGAGSQWSPDEAGVEPLPDNFLMNGQHTYDCSVVSSTFSSEVYDNAGTCTGGQLYSTSIRPNSSVRLRLINHSSFMSFWFSIDNHTMEIVEIDGIEVEPIASRGVYVNIGQRYSVIVNANQTSGNYYMRATLPQTCFTPFCPYTSTGLVSIDYQVKGVLSYEGVSIKDEPIGFVGNTSNPFGVDTNLVRGDVWEGCDDMPFDMPIPMRKEAAIDVSPNNQHSVIFQFRQAGEVNRIFINRVSSRCDKRYDLLRMNG
;
A
#
# COMPACT_ATOMS: atom_id res chain seq x y z
N MET A 1 -3.26 5.15 -32.33
CA MET A 1 -3.64 4.71 -30.96
C MET A 1 -3.75 3.21 -31.00
N GLN A 2 -3.00 2.51 -30.14
CA GLN A 2 -3.09 1.06 -29.96
C GLN A 2 -3.82 0.79 -28.65
N SER A 3 -4.57 -0.30 -28.59
CA SER A 3 -5.28 -0.75 -27.39
C SER A 3 -5.14 -2.26 -27.27
N PHE A 4 -5.08 -2.73 -26.03
CA PHE A 4 -5.11 -4.15 -25.72
C PHE A 4 -6.26 -4.42 -24.76
N THR A 5 -7.04 -5.47 -25.03
CA THR A 5 -8.15 -5.89 -24.17
C THR A 5 -7.75 -7.17 -23.47
N TYR A 6 -7.70 -7.14 -22.14
CA TYR A 6 -7.64 -8.34 -21.33
C TYR A 6 -9.06 -8.85 -21.14
N GLU A 7 -9.31 -10.09 -21.52
CA GLU A 7 -10.56 -10.81 -21.21
C GLU A 7 -10.20 -12.00 -20.34
N PHE A 8 -10.80 -12.09 -19.16
CA PHE A 8 -10.49 -13.14 -18.21
C PHE A 8 -11.71 -13.51 -17.38
N ARG A 9 -11.62 -14.70 -16.80
CA ARG A 9 -12.53 -15.18 -15.76
C ARG A 9 -11.79 -15.18 -14.44
N VAL A 10 -12.53 -14.91 -13.38
CA VAL A 10 -12.04 -15.09 -12.01
C VAL A 10 -12.52 -16.45 -11.56
N ASP A 11 -11.65 -17.45 -11.70
CA ASP A 11 -11.93 -18.83 -11.31
C ASP A 11 -11.13 -19.13 -10.03
N ASP A 12 -11.79 -19.67 -9.00
CA ASP A 12 -11.17 -20.08 -7.73
C ASP A 12 -10.32 -19.01 -7.02
N GLN A 13 -10.74 -17.74 -7.10
CA GLN A 13 -10.07 -16.62 -6.42
C GLN A 13 -11.09 -15.77 -5.66
N ARG A 14 -10.65 -15.19 -4.54
CA ARG A 14 -11.43 -14.26 -3.70
C ARG A 14 -10.49 -13.37 -2.89
N GLY A 15 -11.01 -12.28 -2.35
CA GLY A 15 -10.27 -11.38 -1.47
C GLY A 15 -9.59 -10.21 -2.19
N THR A 16 -8.45 -9.78 -1.65
CA THR A 16 -7.76 -8.55 -2.07
C THR A 16 -6.62 -8.81 -3.05
N PHE A 17 -6.73 -8.22 -4.23
CA PHE A 17 -5.70 -8.18 -5.26
C PHE A 17 -5.55 -6.75 -5.80
N TRP A 18 -4.65 -6.62 -6.76
CA TRP A 18 -4.38 -5.38 -7.47
C TRP A 18 -3.81 -5.71 -8.84
N TYR A 19 -4.03 -4.83 -9.81
CA TYR A 19 -3.31 -4.86 -11.08
C TYR A 19 -2.22 -3.80 -11.04
N HIS A 20 -1.18 -4.02 -11.84
CA HIS A 20 -0.15 -3.03 -12.10
C HIS A 20 0.50 -3.26 -13.45
N ALA A 21 1.22 -2.25 -13.96
CA ALA A 21 2.06 -2.42 -15.13
C ALA A 21 3.12 -3.50 -14.89
N HIS A 22 3.30 -4.40 -15.85
CA HIS A 22 4.38 -5.39 -15.83
C HIS A 22 5.41 -5.15 -16.93
N THR A 23 5.65 -3.87 -17.24
CA THR A 23 6.61 -3.42 -18.26
C THR A 23 7.49 -2.33 -17.65
N SER A 24 8.80 -2.60 -17.57
CA SER A 24 9.75 -1.72 -16.89
C SER A 24 9.23 -1.34 -15.48
N ILE A 25 9.39 -0.09 -15.06
CA ILE A 25 8.96 0.42 -13.75
C ILE A 25 7.62 1.16 -13.79
N GLN A 26 6.82 1.02 -14.85
CA GLN A 26 5.68 1.91 -15.12
C GLN A 26 4.64 1.98 -13.99
N TYR A 27 4.54 0.96 -13.13
CA TYR A 27 3.62 1.01 -12.00
C TYR A 27 4.07 1.99 -10.91
N THR A 28 5.39 2.18 -10.74
CA THR A 28 5.97 3.20 -9.85
C THR A 28 5.47 4.60 -10.22
N ASP A 29 5.29 4.86 -11.53
CA ASP A 29 4.77 6.13 -12.06
C ASP A 29 3.22 6.22 -12.02
N GLY A 30 2.55 5.28 -11.31
CA GLY A 30 1.12 5.37 -11.01
C GLY A 30 0.21 4.43 -11.79
N LEU A 31 0.74 3.50 -12.60
CA LEU A 31 -0.10 2.52 -13.31
C LEU A 31 -0.37 1.27 -12.46
N TYR A 32 -1.28 1.42 -11.50
CA TYR A 32 -1.81 0.33 -10.67
C TYR A 32 -3.26 0.61 -10.26
N GLY A 33 -3.89 -0.36 -9.62
CA GLY A 33 -5.19 -0.17 -8.96
C GLY A 33 -5.73 -1.46 -8.35
N PRO A 34 -6.78 -1.38 -7.54
CA PRO A 34 -7.25 -2.51 -6.77
C PRO A 34 -8.11 -3.46 -7.60
N ILE A 35 -8.07 -4.73 -7.22
CA ILE A 35 -8.93 -5.81 -7.72
C ILE A 35 -9.50 -6.48 -6.47
N ILE A 36 -10.74 -6.16 -6.12
CA ILE A 36 -11.41 -6.82 -4.98
C ILE A 36 -12.37 -7.86 -5.51
N ILE A 37 -12.20 -9.11 -5.08
CA ILE A 37 -13.07 -10.23 -5.45
C ILE A 37 -13.89 -10.63 -4.22
N HIS A 38 -15.12 -10.15 -4.11
CA HIS A 38 -16.04 -10.56 -3.05
C HIS A 38 -16.46 -12.02 -3.24
N ASP A 39 -16.70 -12.73 -2.14
CA ASP A 39 -17.28 -14.07 -2.16
C ASP A 39 -18.45 -14.06 -1.17
N PRO A 40 -19.70 -14.34 -1.59
CA PRO A 40 -20.83 -14.33 -0.67
C PRO A 40 -20.72 -15.39 0.44
N ASP A 41 -19.85 -16.40 0.29
CA ASP A 41 -19.58 -17.41 1.32
C ASP A 41 -18.29 -17.13 2.13
N GLU A 42 -17.74 -15.89 2.07
CA GLU A 42 -16.55 -15.49 2.84
C GLU A 42 -16.62 -15.82 4.33
N LYS A 43 -15.53 -16.37 4.87
CA LYS A 43 -15.41 -16.68 6.30
C LYS A 43 -14.88 -15.51 7.12
N VAL A 44 -14.48 -14.43 6.46
CA VAL A 44 -14.12 -13.19 7.12
C VAL A 44 -15.34 -12.66 7.90
N PRO A 45 -15.17 -12.24 9.16
CA PRO A 45 -16.26 -11.66 9.94
C PRO A 45 -16.89 -10.47 9.20
N ALA A 46 -18.23 -10.40 9.23
CA ALA A 46 -18.95 -9.28 8.61
C ALA A 46 -18.57 -7.95 9.27
N THR A 47 -18.31 -6.93 8.44
CA THR A 47 -18.00 -5.57 8.88
C THR A 47 -19.04 -4.57 8.41
N ASP A 48 -19.14 -3.43 9.12
CA ASP A 48 -20.08 -2.36 8.76
C ASP A 48 -19.63 -1.53 7.55
N ASP A 49 -18.33 -1.50 7.30
CA ASP A 49 -17.72 -0.76 6.19
C ASP A 49 -16.47 -1.50 5.67
N GLU A 50 -16.06 -1.17 4.45
CA GLU A 50 -14.87 -1.70 3.79
C GLU A 50 -14.13 -0.60 3.03
N LYS A 51 -12.82 -0.53 3.20
CA LYS A 51 -11.96 0.49 2.58
C LYS A 51 -10.67 -0.12 2.05
N ILE A 52 -10.20 0.43 0.94
CA ILE A 52 -8.91 0.06 0.33
C ILE A 52 -7.87 1.08 0.76
N VAL A 53 -6.68 0.61 1.14
CA VAL A 53 -5.55 1.45 1.54
C VAL A 53 -4.30 0.98 0.81
N PHE A 54 -3.93 1.73 -0.22
CA PHE A 54 -2.64 1.62 -0.87
C PHE A 54 -1.56 2.30 -0.03
N LEU A 55 -0.45 1.60 0.16
CA LEU A 55 0.79 2.10 0.76
C LEU A 55 1.86 2.04 -0.32
N GLY A 56 2.65 3.10 -0.47
CA GLY A 56 3.69 3.11 -1.50
C GLY A 56 4.78 4.13 -1.24
N ASP A 57 5.97 3.83 -1.73
CA ASP A 57 6.99 4.82 -1.97
C ASP A 57 6.68 5.73 -3.17
N HIS A 58 7.24 6.93 -3.13
CA HIS A 58 7.04 7.92 -4.16
C HIS A 58 8.32 8.69 -4.48
N TYR A 59 8.58 8.78 -5.77
CA TYR A 59 9.72 9.46 -6.36
C TYR A 59 9.23 10.74 -7.04
N HIS A 60 9.96 11.84 -6.85
CA HIS A 60 9.67 13.09 -7.57
C HIS A 60 10.23 13.11 -8.99
N THR A 61 10.97 12.07 -9.38
CA THR A 61 11.49 11.82 -10.72
C THR A 61 10.78 10.63 -11.34
N TYR A 62 10.46 10.69 -12.63
CA TYR A 62 9.93 9.54 -13.35
C TYR A 62 10.91 8.36 -13.28
N GLY A 63 10.38 7.18 -13.01
CA GLY A 63 11.26 6.03 -12.82
C GLY A 63 12.03 5.64 -14.09
N ALA A 64 11.61 6.06 -15.29
CA ALA A 64 12.37 5.82 -16.53
C ALA A 64 13.78 6.46 -16.46
N VAL A 65 13.89 7.65 -15.86
CA VAL A 65 15.17 8.33 -15.62
C VAL A 65 15.96 7.61 -14.51
N LEU A 66 15.27 7.18 -13.46
CA LEU A 66 15.89 6.50 -12.32
C LEU A 66 16.44 5.12 -12.69
N VAL A 67 15.76 4.39 -13.57
CA VAL A 67 16.22 3.10 -14.09
C VAL A 67 17.50 3.25 -14.90
N GLU A 68 17.62 4.30 -15.71
CA GLU A 68 18.87 4.58 -16.42
C GLU A 68 20.02 4.84 -15.45
N SER A 69 19.79 5.62 -14.39
CA SER A 69 20.79 5.85 -13.34
C SER A 69 21.14 4.56 -12.57
N TYR A 70 20.16 3.70 -12.29
CA TYR A 70 20.38 2.44 -11.57
C TYR A 70 21.21 1.44 -12.37
N LEU A 71 20.93 1.33 -13.68
CA LEU A 71 21.65 0.44 -14.60
C LEU A 71 23.00 1.01 -15.07
N GLY A 72 23.31 2.26 -14.72
CA GLY A 72 24.58 2.90 -15.02
C GLY A 72 25.75 2.34 -14.21
N ALA A 73 26.98 2.69 -14.62
CA ALA A 73 28.19 2.34 -13.87
C ALA A 73 28.35 3.12 -12.55
N GLY A 74 27.52 4.14 -12.35
CA GLY A 74 27.46 5.02 -11.20
C GLY A 74 26.24 5.93 -11.30
N SER A 75 25.91 6.58 -10.19
CA SER A 75 24.79 7.52 -10.08
C SER A 75 25.25 8.85 -9.47
N GLN A 76 24.34 9.84 -9.40
CA GLN A 76 24.62 11.09 -8.67
C GLN A 76 24.87 10.89 -7.17
N TRP A 77 24.37 9.78 -6.59
CA TRP A 77 24.51 9.48 -5.16
C TRP A 77 25.74 8.62 -4.86
N SER A 78 26.14 7.76 -5.82
CA SER A 78 27.35 6.95 -5.73
C SER A 78 28.01 6.87 -7.12
N PRO A 79 28.98 7.77 -7.44
CA PRO A 79 29.56 7.85 -8.78
C PRO A 79 30.41 6.64 -9.19
N ASP A 80 30.96 5.92 -8.21
CA ASP A 80 31.90 4.82 -8.42
C ASP A 80 31.26 3.44 -8.14
N GLU A 81 29.94 3.38 -7.95
CA GLU A 81 29.22 2.16 -7.58
C GLU A 81 27.98 1.98 -8.46
N ALA A 82 27.93 0.86 -9.18
CA ALA A 82 26.79 0.47 -10.00
C ALA A 82 25.70 -0.20 -9.15
N GLY A 83 24.44 -0.11 -9.59
CA GLY A 83 23.33 -0.80 -8.96
C GLY A 83 22.90 -0.24 -7.60
N VAL A 84 23.25 1.02 -7.31
CA VAL A 84 22.76 1.72 -6.12
C VAL A 84 21.29 2.08 -6.32
N GLU A 85 20.40 1.49 -5.51
CA GLU A 85 18.97 1.78 -5.57
C GLU A 85 18.66 3.25 -5.26
N PRO A 86 17.88 3.93 -6.10
CA PRO A 86 17.33 5.23 -5.78
C PRO A 86 16.39 5.15 -4.57
N LEU A 87 16.68 5.93 -3.54
CA LEU A 87 15.81 6.14 -2.39
C LEU A 87 14.67 7.11 -2.76
N PRO A 88 13.43 6.80 -2.37
CA PRO A 88 12.27 7.64 -2.65
C PRO A 88 12.34 8.98 -1.93
N ASP A 89 11.54 9.95 -2.39
CA ASP A 89 11.45 11.28 -1.80
C ASP A 89 10.33 11.39 -0.77
N ASN A 90 9.29 10.56 -0.91
CA ASN A 90 8.13 10.57 -0.03
C ASN A 90 7.52 9.16 0.05
N PHE A 91 6.60 8.99 0.99
CA PHE A 91 5.70 7.83 1.07
C PHE A 91 4.26 8.33 0.91
N LEU A 92 3.40 7.51 0.32
CA LEU A 92 2.00 7.85 0.06
C LEU A 92 1.07 6.82 0.70
N MET A 93 -0.07 7.32 1.20
CA MET A 93 -1.20 6.51 1.62
C MET A 93 -2.38 6.90 0.74
N ASN A 94 -2.91 5.96 -0.05
CA ASN A 94 -3.93 6.23 -1.07
C ASN A 94 -3.59 7.43 -1.97
N GLY A 95 -2.31 7.53 -2.38
CA GLY A 95 -1.83 8.60 -3.26
C GLY A 95 -1.68 9.97 -2.61
N GLN A 96 -1.79 10.09 -1.27
CA GLN A 96 -1.71 11.36 -0.56
C GLN A 96 -0.68 11.31 0.56
N HIS A 97 0.08 12.39 0.69
CA HIS A 97 0.86 12.75 1.87
C HIS A 97 1.23 14.23 1.81
N THR A 98 1.76 14.76 2.92
CA THR A 98 2.37 16.09 2.96
C THR A 98 3.84 16.03 2.54
N TYR A 99 4.37 17.17 2.08
CA TYR A 99 5.79 17.33 1.78
C TYR A 99 6.22 18.77 2.09
N ASP A 100 7.35 18.96 2.77
CA ASP A 100 7.90 20.30 3.00
C ASP A 100 8.59 20.79 1.71
N CYS A 101 8.00 21.78 1.04
CA CYS A 101 8.53 22.32 -0.21
C CYS A 101 9.88 23.02 -0.09
N SER A 102 10.40 23.25 1.12
CA SER A 102 11.76 23.73 1.34
C SER A 102 12.81 22.61 1.28
N VAL A 103 12.39 21.34 1.36
CA VAL A 103 13.26 20.18 1.25
C VAL A 103 13.67 20.00 -0.22
N VAL A 104 14.98 19.94 -0.44
CA VAL A 104 15.54 19.59 -1.74
C VAL A 104 15.35 18.09 -1.94
N SER A 105 14.61 17.70 -2.98
CA SER A 105 14.41 16.30 -3.36
C SER A 105 15.75 15.63 -3.68
N SER A 106 15.88 14.36 -3.27
CA SER A 106 17.06 13.55 -3.55
C SER A 106 17.07 13.00 -4.98
N THR A 107 15.90 12.88 -5.61
CA THR A 107 15.83 12.36 -7.00
C THR A 107 15.61 13.43 -8.05
N PHE A 108 14.79 14.43 -7.75
CA PHE A 108 14.38 15.44 -8.73
C PHE A 108 15.50 16.45 -9.01
N SER A 109 15.75 16.70 -10.30
CA SER A 109 16.62 17.78 -10.78
C SER A 109 15.88 18.65 -11.80
N SER A 110 15.91 19.97 -11.60
CA SER A 110 15.34 20.94 -12.54
C SER A 110 16.07 20.97 -13.89
N GLU A 111 17.29 20.46 -13.96
CA GLU A 111 18.04 20.33 -15.22
C GLU A 111 17.43 19.26 -16.14
N VAL A 112 16.70 18.30 -15.55
CA VAL A 112 16.04 17.21 -16.28
C VAL A 112 14.59 17.58 -16.68
N TYR A 113 13.99 18.57 -16.02
CA TYR A 113 12.56 18.91 -16.16
C TYR A 113 12.31 20.40 -16.43
N ASP A 114 12.14 20.76 -17.71
CA ASP A 114 11.82 22.14 -18.15
C ASP A 114 10.44 22.68 -17.67
N ASN A 115 9.55 21.81 -17.14
CA ASN A 115 8.21 22.18 -16.67
C ASN A 115 7.81 21.40 -15.41
N ALA A 116 8.67 21.40 -14.39
CA ALA A 116 8.30 20.82 -13.11
C ALA A 116 7.12 21.59 -12.50
N GLY A 117 6.09 20.86 -12.06
CA GLY A 117 4.98 21.46 -11.32
C GLY A 117 5.48 22.09 -10.01
N THR A 118 4.82 23.14 -9.55
CA THR A 118 5.16 23.77 -8.27
C THR A 118 4.78 22.83 -7.13
N CYS A 119 5.69 22.64 -6.16
CA CYS A 119 5.38 21.93 -4.93
C CYS A 119 4.21 22.61 -4.19
N THR A 120 3.19 21.84 -3.83
CA THR A 120 1.94 22.34 -3.22
C THR A 120 1.87 22.12 -1.72
N GLY A 121 2.83 21.41 -1.13
CA GLY A 121 2.82 21.00 0.27
C GLY A 121 2.05 19.69 0.53
N GLY A 122 1.19 19.28 -0.40
CA GLY A 122 0.38 18.07 -0.27
C GLY A 122 -0.65 18.13 0.87
N GLN A 123 -1.27 16.99 1.15
CA GLN A 123 -2.21 16.82 2.26
C GLN A 123 -2.23 15.36 2.71
N LEU A 124 -2.63 15.11 3.96
CA LEU A 124 -2.77 13.74 4.47
C LEU A 124 -4.02 13.07 3.88
N TYR A 125 -3.91 11.77 3.61
CA TYR A 125 -5.08 10.94 3.38
C TYR A 125 -5.98 10.96 4.62
N SER A 126 -7.30 11.03 4.42
CA SER A 126 -8.26 10.91 5.51
C SER A 126 -9.42 10.00 5.15
N THR A 127 -9.92 9.28 6.14
CA THR A 127 -11.12 8.44 6.03
C THR A 127 -11.91 8.46 7.33
N SER A 128 -13.22 8.19 7.25
CA SER A 128 -14.10 8.13 8.42
C SER A 128 -14.41 6.71 8.88
N ILE A 129 -14.74 6.55 10.16
CA ILE A 129 -15.31 5.34 10.76
C ILE A 129 -16.47 5.70 11.69
N ARG A 130 -17.55 4.93 11.67
CA ARG A 130 -18.69 5.17 12.56
C ARG A 130 -18.36 4.70 13.98
N PRO A 131 -18.68 5.47 15.04
CA PRO A 131 -18.48 5.00 16.42
C PRO A 131 -19.21 3.68 16.69
N ASN A 132 -18.58 2.77 17.45
CA ASN A 132 -19.11 1.43 17.77
C ASN A 132 -19.43 0.55 16.54
N SER A 133 -18.73 0.77 15.42
CA SER A 133 -18.81 -0.07 14.23
C SER A 133 -17.49 -0.81 13.97
N SER A 134 -17.48 -1.71 13.00
CA SER A 134 -16.25 -2.33 12.49
C SER A 134 -15.99 -1.93 11.03
N VAL A 135 -14.72 -1.75 10.67
CA VAL A 135 -14.31 -1.51 9.28
C VAL A 135 -13.25 -2.52 8.88
N ARG A 136 -13.37 -3.06 7.66
CA ARG A 136 -12.32 -3.84 7.02
C ARG A 136 -11.43 -2.92 6.19
N LEU A 137 -10.15 -2.85 6.52
CA LEU A 137 -9.14 -2.16 5.71
C LEU A 137 -8.38 -3.20 4.88
N ARG A 138 -8.42 -3.04 3.55
CA ARG A 138 -7.68 -3.85 2.59
C ARG A 138 -6.37 -3.14 2.25
N LEU A 139 -5.31 -3.49 2.96
CA LEU A 139 -3.98 -2.92 2.79
C LEU A 139 -3.31 -3.54 1.57
N ILE A 140 -2.71 -2.70 0.73
CA ILE A 140 -1.97 -3.13 -0.47
C ILE A 140 -0.68 -2.32 -0.52
N ASN A 141 0.48 -2.97 -0.45
CA ASN A 141 1.75 -2.29 -0.66
C ASN A 141 2.12 -2.33 -2.15
N HIS A 142 2.07 -1.18 -2.81
CA HIS A 142 2.41 -1.02 -4.23
C HIS A 142 3.78 -0.36 -4.44
N SER A 143 4.59 -0.22 -3.38
CA SER A 143 5.94 0.34 -3.44
C SER A 143 6.78 -0.33 -4.52
N SER A 144 7.80 0.40 -4.96
CA SER A 144 8.84 -0.11 -5.85
C SER A 144 9.98 -0.74 -5.08
N PHE A 145 10.23 -0.26 -3.85
CA PHE A 145 11.39 -0.62 -3.05
C PHE A 145 11.12 -0.74 -1.54
N MET A 146 10.10 -0.07 -0.99
CA MET A 146 9.92 -0.01 0.47
C MET A 146 8.78 -0.89 1.02
N SER A 147 9.10 -1.63 2.09
CA SER A 147 8.12 -2.32 2.94
C SER A 147 7.76 -1.46 4.15
N PHE A 148 6.54 -1.62 4.67
CA PHE A 148 6.02 -0.77 5.74
C PHE A 148 5.49 -1.55 6.92
N TRP A 149 5.72 -1.02 8.12
CA TRP A 149 4.92 -1.33 9.30
C TRP A 149 3.68 -0.42 9.34
N PHE A 150 2.50 -1.01 9.10
CA PHE A 150 1.22 -0.29 9.19
C PHE A 150 0.63 -0.38 10.61
N SER A 151 0.16 0.73 11.15
CA SER A 151 -0.56 0.79 12.44
C SER A 151 -1.56 1.94 12.49
N ILE A 152 -2.44 1.91 13.49
CA ILE A 152 -3.39 2.97 13.79
C ILE A 152 -3.28 3.32 15.26
N ASP A 153 -3.03 4.59 15.57
CA ASP A 153 -2.83 5.05 16.95
C ASP A 153 -4.04 4.65 17.83
N ASN A 154 -3.76 4.11 19.02
CA ASN A 154 -4.72 3.58 20.00
C ASN A 154 -5.64 2.43 19.54
N HIS A 155 -5.51 1.91 18.33
CA HIS A 155 -6.34 0.80 17.85
C HIS A 155 -5.54 -0.49 17.77
N THR A 156 -6.15 -1.58 18.23
CA THR A 156 -5.77 -2.93 17.81
C THR A 156 -6.54 -3.30 16.56
N MET A 157 -6.02 -4.25 15.80
CA MET A 157 -6.60 -4.75 14.57
C MET A 157 -6.51 -6.28 14.53
N GLU A 158 -7.38 -6.90 13.73
CA GLU A 158 -7.38 -8.34 13.50
C GLU A 158 -7.04 -8.62 12.04
N ILE A 159 -5.95 -9.32 11.77
CA ILE A 159 -5.60 -9.79 10.43
C ILE A 159 -6.52 -10.95 10.08
N VAL A 160 -7.25 -10.86 8.98
CA VAL A 160 -8.30 -11.83 8.58
C VAL A 160 -8.14 -12.34 7.14
N GLU A 161 -7.27 -11.72 6.35
CA GLU A 161 -6.94 -12.16 5.00
C GLU A 161 -5.48 -11.80 4.70
N ILE A 162 -4.76 -12.71 4.05
CA ILE A 162 -3.40 -12.50 3.55
C ILE A 162 -3.38 -12.95 2.09
N ASP A 163 -3.07 -12.03 1.19
CA ASP A 163 -2.93 -12.31 -0.25
C ASP A 163 -4.14 -12.98 -0.93
N GLY A 164 -5.35 -12.73 -0.42
CA GLY A 164 -6.61 -13.33 -0.90
C GLY A 164 -7.01 -14.63 -0.18
N ILE A 165 -6.19 -15.09 0.77
CA ILE A 165 -6.49 -16.26 1.61
C ILE A 165 -7.04 -15.80 2.95
N GLU A 166 -8.25 -16.26 3.25
CA GLU A 166 -8.91 -16.04 4.55
C GLU A 166 -8.18 -16.83 5.64
N VAL A 167 -7.89 -16.18 6.76
CA VAL A 167 -7.17 -16.77 7.89
C VAL A 167 -7.94 -16.54 9.19
N GLU A 168 -7.75 -17.43 10.16
CA GLU A 168 -8.30 -17.22 11.49
C GLU A 168 -7.82 -15.87 12.04
N PRO A 169 -8.69 -15.04 12.65
CA PRO A 169 -8.33 -13.70 13.09
C PRO A 169 -7.09 -13.66 13.99
N ILE A 170 -6.06 -12.91 13.57
CA ILE A 170 -4.83 -12.69 14.35
C ILE A 170 -4.85 -11.27 14.90
N ALA A 171 -5.04 -11.14 16.22
CA ALA A 171 -4.97 -9.86 16.90
C ALA A 171 -3.54 -9.29 16.85
N SER A 172 -3.40 -8.06 16.37
CA SER A 172 -2.12 -7.35 16.29
C SER A 172 -2.31 -5.84 16.48
N ARG A 173 -1.24 -5.13 16.81
CA ARG A 173 -1.20 -3.65 16.82
C ARG A 173 -0.81 -3.04 15.49
N GLY A 174 -0.31 -3.87 14.59
CA GLY A 174 0.12 -3.46 13.26
C GLY A 174 0.47 -4.66 12.39
N VAL A 175 0.88 -4.40 11.17
CA VAL A 175 1.26 -5.46 10.23
C VAL A 175 2.41 -4.96 9.37
N TYR A 176 3.40 -5.83 9.19
CA TYR A 176 4.47 -5.59 8.24
C TYR A 176 4.00 -6.03 6.85
N VAL A 177 3.95 -5.09 5.90
CA VAL A 177 3.42 -5.31 4.56
C VAL A 177 4.55 -5.12 3.56
N ASN A 178 5.00 -6.22 2.95
CA ASN A 178 6.00 -6.16 1.89
C ASN A 178 5.40 -5.77 0.54
N ILE A 179 6.29 -5.33 -0.35
CA ILE A 179 5.96 -4.99 -1.73
C ILE A 179 5.13 -6.12 -2.37
N GLY A 180 3.97 -5.77 -2.90
CA GLY A 180 3.03 -6.66 -3.56
C GLY A 180 2.14 -7.52 -2.65
N GLN A 181 2.41 -7.56 -1.34
CA GLN A 181 1.54 -8.23 -0.38
C GLN A 181 0.26 -7.42 -0.11
N ARG A 182 -0.78 -8.15 0.29
CA ARG A 182 -2.07 -7.62 0.70
C ARG A 182 -2.47 -8.23 2.02
N TYR A 183 -2.97 -7.38 2.91
CA TYR A 183 -3.55 -7.81 4.17
C TYR A 183 -4.93 -7.18 4.32
N SER A 184 -5.96 -7.98 4.64
CA SER A 184 -7.18 -7.41 5.18
C SER A 184 -7.12 -7.42 6.69
N VAL A 185 -7.42 -6.28 7.29
CA VAL A 185 -7.45 -6.10 8.74
C VAL A 185 -8.80 -5.53 9.18
N ILE A 186 -9.38 -6.06 10.25
CA ILE A 186 -10.59 -5.51 10.85
C ILE A 186 -10.20 -4.57 11.99
N VAL A 187 -10.77 -3.36 11.97
CA VAL A 187 -10.58 -2.33 12.99
C VAL A 187 -11.94 -2.05 13.62
N ASN A 188 -12.00 -2.14 14.95
CA ASN A 188 -13.21 -1.85 15.72
C ASN A 188 -13.16 -0.42 16.28
N ALA A 189 -14.22 0.36 16.05
CA ALA A 189 -14.34 1.75 16.47
C ALA A 189 -14.72 1.87 17.96
N ASN A 190 -13.87 1.32 18.84
CA ASN A 190 -14.09 1.21 20.28
C ASN A 190 -13.33 2.26 21.12
N GLN A 191 -12.64 3.20 20.46
CA GLN A 191 -11.94 4.30 21.12
C GLN A 191 -12.87 5.50 21.31
N THR A 192 -12.41 6.48 22.10
CA THR A 192 -13.08 7.78 22.21
C THR A 192 -13.23 8.41 20.82
N SER A 193 -14.41 8.94 20.48
CA SER A 193 -14.61 9.61 19.20
C SER A 193 -13.62 10.76 19.01
N GLY A 194 -12.74 10.62 18.02
CA GLY A 194 -11.70 11.58 17.69
C GLY A 194 -11.01 11.27 16.36
N ASN A 195 -9.95 12.00 16.06
CA ASN A 195 -9.06 11.70 14.94
C ASN A 195 -7.90 10.84 15.44
N TYR A 196 -7.44 9.89 14.64
CA TYR A 196 -6.31 9.02 14.96
C TYR A 196 -5.39 8.92 13.75
N TYR A 197 -4.07 8.95 13.94
CA TYR A 197 -3.16 8.72 12.83
C TYR A 197 -3.18 7.25 12.41
N MET A 198 -3.34 7.02 11.12
CA MET A 198 -2.88 5.80 10.45
C MET A 198 -1.43 6.04 10.04
N ARG A 199 -0.55 5.07 10.28
CA ARG A 199 0.88 5.20 10.01
C ARG A 199 1.32 4.04 9.14
N ALA A 200 2.16 4.32 8.15
CA ALA A 200 2.99 3.32 7.51
C ALA A 200 4.44 3.78 7.61
N THR A 201 5.20 3.10 8.46
CA THR A 201 6.57 3.46 8.84
C THR A 201 7.55 2.51 8.20
N LEU A 202 8.63 3.04 7.61
CA LEU A 202 9.75 2.22 7.16
C LEU A 202 10.55 1.76 8.38
N PRO A 203 10.70 0.44 8.61
CA PRO A 203 11.60 -0.06 9.65
C PRO A 203 13.05 0.16 9.21
N GLN A 204 13.64 1.28 9.65
CA GLN A 204 14.94 1.74 9.15
C GLN A 204 16.04 0.69 9.30
N THR A 205 16.06 -0.06 10.40
CA THR A 205 17.06 -1.13 10.66
C THR A 205 17.10 -2.20 9.58
N CYS A 206 16.03 -2.35 8.80
CA CYS A 206 15.89 -3.34 7.74
C CYS A 206 16.49 -2.90 6.41
N PHE A 207 16.52 -1.58 6.16
CA PHE A 207 16.84 -1.02 4.85
C PHE A 207 18.00 -0.02 4.89
N THR A 208 17.99 0.92 5.84
CA THR A 208 18.94 2.04 5.85
C THR A 208 20.40 1.64 6.04
N PRO A 209 20.78 0.58 6.79
CA PRO A 209 22.17 0.15 6.89
C PRO A 209 22.80 -0.32 5.58
N PHE A 210 21.97 -0.67 4.58
CA PHE A 210 22.41 -1.17 3.27
C PHE A 210 22.40 -0.08 2.19
N CYS A 211 21.97 1.14 2.53
CA CYS A 211 21.91 2.25 1.58
C CYS A 211 23.21 3.08 1.65
N PRO A 212 23.88 3.37 0.53
CA PRO A 212 25.14 4.13 0.54
C PRO A 212 24.94 5.64 0.76
N TYR A 213 23.69 6.11 0.78
CA TYR A 213 23.32 7.49 1.00
C TYR A 213 21.97 7.61 1.73
N THR A 214 21.61 8.83 2.13
CA THR A 214 20.32 9.13 2.76
C THR A 214 19.46 10.02 1.86
N SER A 215 18.16 9.74 1.83
CA SER A 215 17.19 10.63 1.16
C SER A 215 16.78 11.76 2.10
N THR A 216 17.02 13.00 1.69
CA THR A 216 16.55 14.22 2.37
C THR A 216 15.03 14.24 2.52
N GLY A 217 14.31 13.72 1.51
CA GLY A 217 12.87 13.58 1.54
C GLY A 217 12.41 12.63 2.65
N LEU A 218 13.01 11.43 2.73
CA LEU A 218 12.66 10.46 3.77
C LEU A 218 13.01 10.94 5.19
N VAL A 219 14.15 11.63 5.35
CA VAL A 219 14.50 12.26 6.62
C VAL A 219 13.45 13.30 7.02
N SER A 220 12.96 14.10 6.09
CA SER A 220 11.98 15.17 6.38
C SER A 220 10.61 14.67 6.83
N ILE A 221 10.25 13.43 6.49
CA ILE A 221 8.99 12.79 6.89
C ILE A 221 9.18 11.78 8.02
N ASP A 222 10.34 11.78 8.69
CA ASP A 222 10.71 10.82 9.73
C ASP A 222 10.52 9.35 9.29
N TYR A 223 10.76 9.05 8.00
CA TYR A 223 10.61 7.72 7.42
C TYR A 223 9.21 7.10 7.63
N GLN A 224 8.15 7.91 7.62
CA GLN A 224 6.77 7.42 7.72
C GLN A 224 5.81 8.23 6.84
N VAL A 225 4.74 7.59 6.38
CA VAL A 225 3.54 8.28 5.90
C VAL A 225 2.44 8.25 6.95
N LYS A 226 1.75 9.38 7.09
CA LYS A 226 0.57 9.52 7.96
C LYS A 226 -0.71 9.71 7.14
N GLY A 227 -1.77 9.04 7.56
CA GLY A 227 -3.15 9.34 7.22
C GLY A 227 -3.99 9.57 8.47
N VAL A 228 -5.25 9.94 8.33
CA VAL A 228 -6.16 10.23 9.45
C VAL A 228 -7.40 9.34 9.38
N LEU A 229 -7.60 8.54 10.42
CA LEU A 229 -8.87 7.85 10.69
C LEU A 229 -9.71 8.74 11.61
N SER A 230 -10.81 9.28 11.09
CA SER A 230 -11.68 10.20 11.80
C SER A 230 -12.98 9.52 12.22
N TYR A 231 -13.37 9.63 13.49
CA TYR A 231 -14.68 9.16 13.90
C TYR A 231 -15.77 10.07 13.33
N GLU A 232 -16.86 9.49 12.80
CA GLU A 232 -17.95 10.29 12.24
C GLU A 232 -18.50 11.30 13.26
N GLY A 233 -18.72 12.52 12.79
CA GLY A 233 -19.13 13.66 13.63
C GLY A 233 -17.97 14.46 14.23
N VAL A 234 -16.72 14.02 14.05
CA VAL A 234 -15.51 14.77 14.41
C VAL A 234 -15.04 15.61 13.21
N SER A 235 -14.50 16.81 13.47
CA SER A 235 -13.90 17.62 12.42
C SER A 235 -12.51 17.07 12.10
N ILE A 236 -12.21 16.84 10.82
CA ILE A 236 -10.89 16.34 10.38
C ILE A 236 -9.73 17.30 10.72
N LYS A 237 -10.04 18.56 11.05
CA LYS A 237 -9.06 19.57 11.45
C LYS A 237 -8.69 19.49 12.94
N ASP A 238 -9.44 18.72 13.72
CA ASP A 238 -9.18 18.54 15.13
C ASP A 238 -7.91 17.71 15.30
N GLU A 239 -7.08 18.06 16.29
CA GLU A 239 -5.80 17.37 16.50
C GLU A 239 -5.99 15.87 16.73
N PRO A 240 -5.23 15.00 16.03
CA PRO A 240 -5.29 13.57 16.27
C PRO A 240 -4.94 13.21 17.72
N ILE A 241 -5.76 12.33 18.29
CA ILE A 241 -5.62 11.70 19.59
C ILE A 241 -4.69 10.50 19.44
N GLY A 242 -3.88 10.28 20.45
CA GLY A 242 -3.07 9.09 20.58
C GLY A 242 -1.60 9.44 20.77
N PHE A 243 -0.88 8.46 21.29
CA PHE A 243 0.57 8.45 21.22
C PHE A 243 0.91 7.56 20.02
N VAL A 244 2.06 7.82 19.38
CA VAL A 244 2.62 6.87 18.42
C VAL A 244 2.58 5.51 19.12
N GLY A 245 1.75 4.58 18.61
CA GLY A 245 1.72 3.24 19.15
C GLY A 245 3.16 2.75 19.18
N ASN A 246 3.66 2.30 20.34
CA ASN A 246 5.07 1.94 20.51
C ASN A 246 5.50 1.12 19.29
N THR A 247 6.34 1.71 18.42
CA THR A 247 6.87 1.01 17.24
C THR A 247 7.84 -0.07 17.68
N SER A 248 8.29 0.01 18.94
CA SER A 248 8.90 -1.08 19.66
C SER A 248 7.82 -1.92 20.32
N ASN A 249 7.97 -3.23 20.23
CA ASN A 249 7.18 -4.27 20.88
C ASN A 249 6.41 -3.83 22.17
N PRO A 250 5.09 -4.09 22.27
CA PRO A 250 4.30 -3.96 23.51
C PRO A 250 4.87 -4.65 24.75
N PHE A 251 5.76 -5.63 24.57
CA PHE A 251 6.23 -6.54 25.60
C PHE A 251 7.66 -6.27 26.08
N GLY A 252 8.34 -5.24 25.55
CA GLY A 252 9.67 -4.86 26.01
C GLY A 252 10.77 -5.85 25.61
N VAL A 253 11.98 -5.34 25.51
CA VAL A 253 13.16 -6.06 24.99
C VAL A 253 13.79 -7.00 26.04
N ASP A 254 13.28 -6.99 27.27
CA ASP A 254 14.03 -7.47 28.45
C ASP A 254 13.76 -8.92 28.88
N THR A 255 13.06 -9.75 28.09
CA THR A 255 12.77 -11.17 28.49
C THR A 255 13.17 -12.26 27.50
N ASN A 256 13.87 -11.97 26.40
CA ASN A 256 14.06 -12.94 25.32
C ASN A 256 15.36 -13.79 25.40
N LEU A 257 15.44 -14.68 26.41
CA LEU A 257 16.42 -15.81 26.40
C LEU A 257 15.85 -17.12 25.83
N VAL A 258 14.64 -17.10 25.27
CA VAL A 258 14.04 -18.24 24.55
C VAL A 258 13.35 -17.64 23.31
N ARG A 259 13.82 -17.98 22.10
CA ARG A 259 13.30 -17.57 20.77
C ARG A 259 12.17 -16.52 20.86
N GLY A 260 12.58 -15.25 20.93
CA GLY A 260 11.69 -14.09 21.05
C GLY A 260 10.79 -13.89 19.84
N ASP A 261 9.69 -13.17 20.08
CA ASP A 261 8.58 -12.91 19.18
C ASP A 261 8.95 -12.63 17.71
N VAL A 262 8.10 -13.15 16.83
CA VAL A 262 8.20 -13.20 15.36
C VAL A 262 8.04 -11.84 14.66
N TRP A 263 8.14 -10.73 15.39
CA TRP A 263 7.80 -9.38 14.93
C TRP A 263 8.92 -8.35 15.14
N GLU A 264 10.14 -8.78 15.50
CA GLU A 264 11.27 -7.87 15.80
C GLU A 264 12.39 -7.84 14.72
N GLY A 265 12.23 -8.50 13.57
CA GLY A 265 13.38 -8.88 12.73
C GLY A 265 13.40 -8.44 11.26
N CYS A 266 12.59 -7.46 10.82
CA CYS A 266 12.33 -7.26 9.36
C CYS A 266 11.70 -8.47 8.68
N ASP A 267 11.39 -9.49 9.49
CA ASP A 267 10.90 -10.77 9.06
C ASP A 267 9.42 -10.66 8.74
N ASP A 268 8.99 -11.42 7.73
CA ASP A 268 7.59 -11.70 7.49
C ASP A 268 7.00 -12.46 8.70
N MET A 269 5.69 -12.66 8.69
CA MET A 269 5.07 -13.63 9.60
C MET A 269 5.92 -14.92 9.67
N PRO A 270 6.05 -15.52 10.86
CA PRO A 270 6.80 -16.75 10.97
C PRO A 270 6.25 -17.78 10.00
N PHE A 271 7.14 -18.60 9.43
CA PHE A 271 6.78 -19.64 8.45
C PHE A 271 5.74 -20.67 8.94
N ASP A 272 5.35 -20.63 10.22
CA ASP A 272 4.12 -21.22 10.72
C ASP A 272 2.92 -20.43 10.16
N MET A 273 2.71 -20.58 8.86
CA MET A 273 1.69 -19.88 8.07
C MET A 273 0.33 -20.00 8.77
N PRO A 274 -0.40 -18.88 8.92
CA PRO A 274 -1.76 -18.91 9.46
C PRO A 274 -2.59 -19.96 8.73
N ILE A 275 -3.35 -20.75 9.50
CA ILE A 275 -4.15 -21.83 8.94
C ILE A 275 -5.24 -21.21 8.07
N PRO A 276 -5.29 -21.51 6.75
CA PRO A 276 -6.38 -21.06 5.91
C PRO A 276 -7.72 -21.54 6.48
N MET A 277 -8.69 -20.63 6.62
CA MET A 277 -9.99 -20.99 7.21
C MET A 277 -10.75 -22.00 6.36
N ARG A 278 -10.53 -21.99 5.04
CA ARG A 278 -11.20 -22.90 4.12
C ARG A 278 -10.26 -23.97 3.57
N LYS A 279 -10.80 -25.18 3.48
CA LYS A 279 -10.23 -26.28 2.69
C LYS A 279 -10.81 -26.35 1.27
N GLU A 280 -11.86 -25.58 1.00
CA GLU A 280 -12.65 -25.63 -0.22
C GLU A 280 -12.38 -24.41 -1.12
N ALA A 281 -12.50 -24.63 -2.44
CA ALA A 281 -12.34 -23.63 -3.49
C ALA A 281 -13.32 -22.45 -3.38
N ALA A 282 -13.09 -21.38 -4.15
CA ALA A 282 -14.03 -20.28 -4.27
C ALA A 282 -15.29 -20.74 -4.99
N ILE A 283 -16.41 -20.05 -4.75
CA ILE A 283 -17.65 -20.35 -5.44
C ILE A 283 -17.36 -20.30 -6.94
N ASP A 284 -17.60 -21.43 -7.61
CA ASP A 284 -17.49 -21.49 -9.06
C ASP A 284 -18.63 -20.66 -9.65
N VAL A 285 -18.24 -19.56 -10.27
CA VAL A 285 -19.15 -18.62 -10.92
C VAL A 285 -19.51 -19.16 -12.30
N SER A 286 -20.71 -18.79 -12.77
CA SER A 286 -21.15 -19.19 -14.12
C SER A 286 -20.07 -18.91 -15.16
N PRO A 287 -19.89 -19.76 -16.19
CA PRO A 287 -18.97 -19.49 -17.30
C PRO A 287 -19.19 -18.16 -18.01
N ASN A 288 -20.37 -17.55 -17.81
CA ASN A 288 -20.70 -16.24 -18.31
C ASN A 288 -20.08 -15.08 -17.50
N ASN A 289 -19.53 -15.33 -16.29
CA ASN A 289 -18.85 -14.35 -15.46
C ASN A 289 -17.50 -13.97 -16.09
N GLN A 290 -17.57 -13.07 -17.07
CA GLN A 290 -16.43 -12.63 -17.86
C GLN A 290 -16.18 -11.14 -17.59
N HIS A 291 -14.91 -10.84 -17.30
CA HIS A 291 -14.43 -9.49 -17.08
C HIS A 291 -13.54 -9.08 -18.25
N SER A 292 -13.62 -7.81 -18.62
CA SER A 292 -12.74 -7.23 -19.62
C SER A 292 -12.20 -5.88 -19.20
N VAL A 293 -10.88 -5.70 -19.33
CA VAL A 293 -10.22 -4.42 -19.08
C VAL A 293 -9.51 -3.98 -20.36
N ILE A 294 -9.84 -2.80 -20.84
CA ILE A 294 -9.24 -2.19 -22.04
C ILE A 294 -8.19 -1.19 -21.59
N PHE A 295 -6.92 -1.49 -21.87
CA PHE A 295 -5.82 -0.55 -21.72
C PHE A 295 -5.55 0.14 -23.05
N GLN A 296 -5.30 1.45 -22.99
CA GLN A 296 -4.97 2.25 -24.16
C GLN A 296 -3.56 2.80 -24.03
N PHE A 297 -2.82 2.73 -25.14
CA PHE A 297 -1.44 3.17 -25.22
C PHE A 297 -1.38 4.52 -25.93
N ARG A 298 -0.74 5.49 -25.28
CA ARG A 298 -0.44 6.80 -25.85
C ARG A 298 1.02 7.16 -25.59
N GLN A 299 1.79 7.23 -26.67
CA GLN A 299 3.14 7.77 -26.63
C GLN A 299 3.07 9.30 -26.68
N ALA A 300 3.74 9.96 -25.74
CA ALA A 300 3.86 11.42 -25.67
C ALA A 300 5.34 11.78 -25.52
N GLY A 301 6.00 12.14 -26.63
CA GLY A 301 7.46 12.27 -26.67
C GLY A 301 8.14 10.91 -26.50
N GLU A 302 9.13 10.83 -25.62
CA GLU A 302 9.83 9.58 -25.27
C GLU A 302 9.09 8.75 -24.21
N VAL A 303 8.01 9.26 -23.63
CA VAL A 303 7.27 8.59 -22.55
C VAL A 303 6.07 7.82 -23.10
N ASN A 304 6.04 6.51 -22.84
CA ASN A 304 4.87 5.67 -23.09
C ASN A 304 3.91 5.75 -21.90
N ARG A 305 2.71 6.30 -22.12
CA ARG A 305 1.64 6.31 -21.12
C ARG A 305 0.61 5.24 -21.43
N ILE A 306 0.24 4.50 -20.41
CA ILE A 306 -0.83 3.51 -20.45
C ILE A 306 -1.90 3.98 -19.47
N PHE A 307 -3.16 3.88 -19.84
CA PHE A 307 -4.28 4.18 -18.95
C PHE A 307 -5.42 3.20 -19.20
N ILE A 308 -6.23 2.97 -18.17
CA ILE A 308 -7.48 2.22 -18.30
C ILE A 308 -8.46 3.08 -19.06
N ASN A 309 -8.92 2.56 -20.20
CA ASN A 309 -9.92 3.21 -21.03
C ASN A 309 -11.34 2.74 -20.65
N ARG A 310 -11.49 1.45 -20.33
CA ARG A 310 -12.78 0.87 -19.95
C ARG A 310 -12.60 -0.40 -19.14
N VAL A 311 -13.42 -0.56 -18.11
CA VAL A 311 -13.68 -1.82 -17.42
C VAL A 311 -15.12 -2.23 -17.72
N SER A 312 -15.36 -3.50 -18.03
CA SER A 312 -16.72 -4.06 -18.09
C SER A 312 -16.79 -5.47 -17.53
N SER A 313 -17.87 -5.77 -16.83
CA SER A 313 -18.26 -7.10 -16.38
C SER A 313 -19.53 -7.54 -17.12
N ARG A 314 -19.59 -8.80 -17.54
CA ARG A 314 -20.84 -9.47 -17.93
C ARG A 314 -21.14 -10.50 -16.86
N CYS A 315 -21.96 -10.15 -15.88
CA CYS A 315 -22.30 -11.03 -14.76
C CYS A 315 -23.80 -10.95 -14.44
N ASP A 316 -24.39 -12.00 -13.87
CA ASP A 316 -25.62 -11.84 -13.08
C ASP A 316 -25.24 -10.99 -11.86
N LYS A 317 -25.95 -9.88 -11.61
CA LYS A 317 -25.63 -8.90 -10.55
C LYS A 317 -25.51 -9.53 -9.15
N ARG A 318 -26.08 -10.72 -8.95
CA ARG A 318 -25.95 -11.49 -7.70
C ARG A 318 -24.55 -12.07 -7.46
N TYR A 319 -23.72 -12.16 -8.50
CA TYR A 319 -22.37 -12.73 -8.47
C TYR A 319 -21.35 -11.79 -9.11
N ASP A 320 -21.60 -10.48 -9.13
CA ASP A 320 -20.59 -9.51 -9.55
C ASP A 320 -19.55 -9.37 -8.43
N LEU A 321 -18.57 -10.27 -8.47
CA LEU A 321 -17.59 -10.43 -7.41
C LEU A 321 -16.46 -9.39 -7.54
N LEU A 322 -16.22 -8.84 -8.73
CA LEU A 322 -15.06 -8.00 -9.00
C LEU A 322 -15.38 -6.51 -8.94
N ARG A 323 -14.74 -5.78 -8.00
CA ARG A 323 -14.73 -4.32 -7.98
C ARG A 323 -13.34 -3.78 -8.35
N MET A 324 -13.28 -3.07 -9.48
CA MET A 324 -12.13 -2.27 -9.91
C MET A 324 -12.53 -0.79 -9.85
N ASN A 325 -11.98 -0.03 -8.91
CA ASN A 325 -12.11 1.42 -8.88
C ASN A 325 -10.82 2.03 -9.46
N GLY A 326 -10.94 2.90 -10.46
CA GLY A 326 -9.82 3.64 -11.05
C GLY A 326 -9.74 5.08 -10.54
#